data_AF-A0A7X2I8B6-F1
#
_entry.id   AF-A0A7X2I8B6-F1
#
_cell.length_a   1.000
_cell.length_b   1.000
_cell.length_c   1.000
_cell.angle_alpha   90.00
_cell.angle_beta   90.00
_cell.angle_gamma   90.00
#
_symmetry.space_group_name_H-M   'P 1'
#
loop_
_entity.id
_entity.type
_entity.pdbx_description
1 polymer ?
#
loop_
_entity_poly.entity_id
_entity_poly.type
_entity_poly.pdbx_seq_one_letter_code
_entity_poly.pdbx_strand_id
1 'polypeptide(L)'
;MRSCFAPPLLSIVGIACGAAAGALNTAFITNCGESCPDDPLLWALGCSITFPVIGHLLRKKTRHTVANTMLVAAALAATVLLPALSMYAYGLHEKYWRLHGKQVYPDIEYSLMVISEEPLPTLGIAEAERCVINNDLRCGENPQAISAVCQSGFVSLPRRHWSSFKRLPNEDLQGPAPANGDRKYYLNDLCQQQATSVSQP
;
A
#
# COMPACT_ATOMS: atom_id res chain seq x y z
N MET A 1 -8.70 -29.49 40.11
CA MET A 1 -7.71 -28.39 40.04
C MET A 1 -8.33 -27.22 39.27
N ARG A 2 -8.58 -26.08 39.93
CA ARG A 2 -9.04 -24.85 39.25
C ARG A 2 -7.88 -24.34 38.40
N SER A 3 -8.09 -24.27 37.09
CA SER A 3 -7.04 -23.88 36.14
C SER A 3 -6.81 -22.36 36.22
N CYS A 4 -5.88 -21.94 37.07
CA CYS A 4 -5.49 -20.52 37.25
C CYS A 4 -4.85 -19.90 35.99
N PHE A 5 -4.50 -20.72 34.99
CA PHE A 5 -3.83 -20.28 33.76
C PHE A 5 -4.75 -19.76 32.64
N ALA A 6 -6.07 -19.85 32.82
CA ALA A 6 -7.01 -19.46 31.78
C ALA A 6 -7.17 -17.96 31.53
N PRO A 7 -7.28 -17.08 32.55
CA PRO A 7 -7.36 -15.65 32.32
C PRO A 7 -6.14 -15.04 31.63
N PRO A 8 -4.87 -15.38 31.96
CA PRO A 8 -3.73 -14.80 31.24
C PRO A 8 -3.68 -15.28 29.78
N LEU A 9 -4.03 -16.55 29.50
CA LEU A 9 -4.07 -17.07 28.13
C LEU A 9 -5.10 -16.36 27.26
N LEU A 10 -6.32 -16.13 27.79
CA LEU A 10 -7.36 -15.39 27.06
C LEU A 10 -6.97 -13.93 26.82
N SER A 11 -6.26 -13.30 27.75
CA SER A 11 -5.79 -11.92 27.60
C SER A 11 -4.72 -11.82 26.51
N ILE A 12 -3.75 -12.74 26.49
CA ILE A 12 -2.69 -12.77 25.46
C ILE A 12 -3.29 -13.00 24.06
N VAL A 13 -4.21 -13.96 23.94
CA VAL A 13 -4.92 -14.22 22.67
C VAL A 13 -5.73 -12.99 22.25
N GLY A 14 -6.40 -12.33 23.20
CA GLY A 14 -7.13 -11.08 22.96
C GLY A 14 -6.23 -9.97 22.42
N ILE A 15 -5.07 -9.73 23.03
CA ILE A 15 -4.09 -8.73 22.58
C ILE A 15 -3.64 -9.03 21.14
N ALA A 16 -3.25 -10.27 20.86
CA ALA A 16 -2.79 -10.68 19.53
C ALA A 16 -3.89 -10.50 18.47
N CYS A 17 -5.14 -10.90 18.77
CA CYS A 17 -6.26 -10.75 17.84
C CYS A 17 -6.63 -9.27 17.63
N GLY A 18 -6.66 -8.47 18.69
CA GLY A 18 -6.97 -7.05 18.61
C GLY A 18 -5.93 -6.27 17.81
N ALA A 19 -4.64 -6.54 18.04
CA ALA A 19 -3.56 -5.92 17.27
C ALA A 19 -3.63 -6.30 15.78
N ALA A 20 -3.88 -7.59 15.47
CA ALA A 20 -4.02 -8.05 14.10
C ALA A 20 -5.24 -7.44 13.39
N ALA A 21 -6.40 -7.42 14.04
CA ALA A 21 -7.61 -6.79 13.50
C ALA A 21 -7.43 -5.27 13.29
N GLY A 22 -6.81 -4.58 14.25
CA GLY A 22 -6.46 -3.17 14.12
C GLY A 22 -5.54 -2.92 12.93
N ALA A 23 -4.46 -3.70 12.79
CA ALA A 23 -3.53 -3.60 11.67
C ALA A 23 -4.24 -3.80 10.31
N LEU A 24 -5.10 -4.82 10.21
CA LEU A 24 -5.89 -5.09 9.00
C LEU A 24 -6.82 -3.93 8.64
N ASN A 25 -7.45 -3.29 9.63
CA ASN A 25 -8.32 -2.14 9.40
C ASN A 25 -7.52 -0.89 8.97
N THR A 26 -6.34 -0.66 9.55
CA THR A 26 -5.47 0.47 9.19
C THR A 26 -4.80 0.33 7.82
N ALA A 27 -4.67 -0.90 7.28
CA ALA A 27 -3.95 -1.16 6.03
C ALA A 27 -4.49 -0.40 4.81
N PHE A 28 -5.74 0.06 4.84
CA PHE A 28 -6.36 0.81 3.74
C PHE A 28 -6.53 2.31 4.01
N ILE A 29 -6.13 2.78 5.19
CA ILE A 29 -6.18 4.19 5.60
C ILE A 29 -4.86 4.84 5.19
N THR A 30 -4.66 5.01 3.88
CA THR A 30 -3.53 5.79 3.36
C THR A 30 -3.93 7.26 3.37
N ASN A 31 -3.21 8.10 4.13
CA ASN A 31 -3.36 9.58 4.27
C ASN A 31 -4.25 10.13 5.39
N CYS A 32 -4.47 9.40 6.47
CA CYS A 32 -4.81 10.07 7.71
C CYS A 32 -3.49 10.55 8.34
N GLY A 33 -3.34 11.87 8.55
CA GLY A 33 -2.21 12.41 9.30
C GLY A 33 -2.23 11.94 10.76
N GLU A 34 -1.86 12.80 11.71
CA GLU A 34 -1.79 12.50 13.15
C GLU A 34 -3.16 12.18 13.83
N SER A 35 -4.21 11.90 13.05
CA SER A 35 -5.59 11.69 13.52
C SER A 35 -6.23 10.46 12.87
N CYS A 36 -5.52 9.33 12.83
CA CYS A 36 -6.16 8.05 12.57
C CYS A 36 -7.08 7.69 13.76
N PRO A 37 -8.39 7.49 13.56
CA PRO A 37 -9.30 7.13 14.64
C PRO A 37 -9.17 5.66 15.09
N ASP A 38 -8.38 4.82 14.41
CA ASP A 38 -8.28 3.38 14.64
C ASP A 38 -6.89 2.94 15.08
N ASP A 39 -6.49 3.31 16.30
CA ASP A 39 -5.22 2.83 16.88
C ASP A 39 -5.28 1.31 17.14
N PRO A 40 -4.34 0.51 16.59
CA PRO A 40 -4.28 -0.93 16.85
C PRO A 40 -4.07 -1.23 18.34
N LEU A 41 -3.53 -0.28 19.09
CA LEU A 41 -3.34 -0.33 20.52
C LEU A 41 -4.68 -0.25 21.28
N LEU A 42 -5.63 0.56 20.79
CA LEU A 42 -6.99 0.65 21.36
C LEU A 42 -7.76 -0.66 21.13
N TRP A 43 -7.64 -1.24 19.94
CA TRP A 43 -8.22 -2.55 19.62
C TRP A 43 -7.61 -3.68 20.46
N ALA A 44 -6.29 -3.67 20.64
CA ALA A 44 -5.59 -4.62 21.50
C ALA A 44 -6.04 -4.50 22.97
N LEU A 45 -6.16 -3.28 23.49
CA LEU A 45 -6.66 -3.02 24.84
C LEU A 45 -8.10 -3.50 25.00
N GLY A 46 -9.00 -3.17 24.07
CA GLY A 46 -10.38 -3.61 24.09
C GLY A 46 -10.52 -5.14 24.09
N CYS A 47 -9.75 -5.83 23.24
CA CYS A 47 -9.76 -7.30 23.17
C CYS A 47 -9.12 -7.94 24.42
N SER A 48 -8.10 -7.32 25.01
CA SER A 48 -7.43 -7.81 26.22
C SER A 48 -8.35 -7.89 27.44
N ILE A 49 -9.34 -7.00 27.52
CA ILE A 49 -10.31 -6.94 28.63
C ILE A 49 -11.53 -7.80 28.31
N THR A 50 -12.06 -7.74 27.08
CA THR A 50 -13.30 -8.44 26.71
C THR A 50 -13.12 -9.95 26.62
N PHE A 51 -11.99 -10.45 26.12
CA PHE A 51 -11.72 -11.88 26.00
C PHE A 51 -11.74 -12.63 27.34
N PRO A 52 -11.04 -12.18 28.40
CA PRO A 52 -11.11 -12.83 29.71
C PRO A 52 -12.50 -12.69 30.35
N VAL A 53 -13.21 -11.57 30.18
CA VAL A 53 -14.56 -11.38 30.73
C VAL A 53 -15.56 -12.35 30.09
N ILE A 54 -15.64 -12.36 28.75
CA ILE A 54 -16.56 -13.24 28.01
C ILE A 54 -16.13 -14.70 28.18
N GLY A 55 -14.84 -14.99 28.12
CA GLY A 55 -14.32 -16.34 28.34
C GLY A 55 -14.58 -16.86 29.75
N HIS A 56 -14.58 -15.99 30.77
CA HIS A 56 -14.97 -16.35 32.13
C HIS A 56 -16.47 -16.68 32.23
N LEU A 57 -17.34 -15.87 31.61
CA LEU A 57 -18.78 -16.12 31.57
C LEU A 57 -19.12 -17.44 30.85
N LEU A 58 -18.48 -17.70 29.70
CA LEU A 58 -18.66 -18.94 28.95
C LEU A 58 -18.14 -20.17 29.70
N ARG A 59 -17.03 -20.02 30.42
CA ARG A 59 -16.48 -21.09 31.28
C ARG A 59 -17.24 -21.28 32.58
N LYS A 60 -18.05 -20.32 33.04
CA LYS A 60 -18.97 -20.55 34.18
C LYS A 60 -20.10 -21.51 33.79
N LYS A 61 -20.46 -21.55 32.50
CA LYS A 61 -21.52 -22.41 31.94
C LYS A 61 -21.02 -23.78 31.49
N THR A 62 -19.70 -23.97 31.34
CA THR A 62 -19.07 -25.19 30.81
C THR A 62 -18.04 -25.74 31.81
N ARG A 63 -17.76 -27.06 31.78
CA ARG A 63 -16.74 -27.63 32.68
C ARG A 63 -15.38 -26.98 32.47
N HIS A 64 -14.66 -26.69 33.56
CA HIS A 64 -13.32 -26.11 33.55
C HIS A 64 -12.26 -27.13 33.09
N THR A 65 -12.18 -27.37 31.79
CA THR A 65 -11.11 -28.17 31.16
C THR A 65 -10.22 -27.29 30.28
N VAL A 66 -8.98 -27.74 30.06
CA VAL A 66 -8.01 -27.04 29.19
C VAL A 66 -8.53 -26.97 27.75
N ALA A 67 -9.12 -28.06 27.24
CA ALA A 67 -9.74 -28.11 25.92
C ALA A 67 -10.84 -27.06 25.73
N ASN A 68 -11.73 -26.89 26.71
CA ASN A 68 -12.78 -25.87 26.65
C ASN A 68 -12.21 -24.44 26.63
N THR A 69 -11.09 -24.18 27.31
CA THR A 69 -10.39 -22.89 27.22
C THR A 69 -9.92 -22.58 25.83
N MET A 70 -9.29 -23.57 25.17
CA MET A 70 -8.74 -23.40 23.82
C MET A 70 -9.86 -23.19 22.82
N LEU A 71 -10.97 -23.93 22.96
CA LEU A 71 -12.14 -23.79 22.10
C LEU A 71 -12.80 -22.41 22.27
N VAL A 72 -12.96 -21.94 23.52
CA VAL A 72 -13.48 -20.58 23.80
C VAL A 72 -12.56 -19.50 23.24
N ALA A 73 -11.24 -19.65 23.41
CA ALA A 73 -10.26 -18.72 22.85
C ALA A 73 -10.31 -18.68 21.31
N ALA A 74 -10.39 -19.84 20.66
CA ALA A 74 -10.49 -19.96 19.21
C ALA A 74 -11.81 -19.37 18.67
N ALA A 75 -12.93 -19.62 19.35
CA ALA A 75 -14.22 -19.04 18.98
C ALA A 75 -14.21 -17.51 19.08
N LEU A 76 -13.67 -16.95 20.16
CA LEU A 76 -13.52 -15.50 20.33
C LEU A 76 -12.59 -14.90 19.28
N ALA A 77 -11.45 -15.54 19.00
CA ALA A 77 -10.54 -15.13 17.95
C ALA A 77 -11.23 -15.10 16.58
N ALA A 78 -12.00 -16.14 16.24
CA ALA A 78 -12.73 -16.21 14.99
C ALA A 78 -13.76 -15.08 14.85
N THR A 79 -14.47 -14.71 15.92
CA THR A 79 -15.45 -13.61 15.88
C THR A 79 -14.83 -12.24 15.62
N VAL A 80 -13.53 -12.06 15.94
CA VAL A 80 -12.82 -10.79 15.70
C VAL A 80 -12.08 -10.79 14.37
N LEU A 81 -11.37 -11.88 14.07
CA LEU A 81 -10.51 -11.96 12.89
C LEU A 81 -11.29 -12.20 11.59
N LEU A 82 -12.37 -12.99 11.60
CA LEU A 82 -13.13 -13.26 10.36
C LEU A 82 -13.76 -11.99 9.76
N PRO A 83 -14.43 -11.12 10.54
CA PRO A 83 -14.95 -9.86 10.00
C PRO A 83 -13.84 -8.92 9.54
N ALA A 84 -12.74 -8.82 10.30
CA ALA A 84 -11.60 -7.99 9.94
C ALA A 84 -10.97 -8.45 8.61
N LEU A 85 -10.79 -9.76 8.44
CA LEU A 85 -10.29 -10.35 7.19
C LEU A 85 -11.27 -10.17 6.03
N SER A 86 -12.58 -10.28 6.26
CA SER A 86 -13.56 -10.08 5.19
C SER A 86 -13.63 -8.62 4.75
N MET A 87 -13.58 -7.68 5.70
CA MET A 87 -13.46 -6.25 5.39
C MET A 87 -12.16 -5.95 4.66
N TYR A 88 -11.05 -6.55 5.10
CA TYR A 88 -9.76 -6.39 4.44
C TYR A 88 -9.80 -6.92 3.00
N ALA A 89 -10.30 -8.14 2.81
CA ALA A 89 -10.41 -8.76 1.49
C ALA A 89 -11.38 -7.99 0.58
N TYR A 90 -12.47 -7.46 1.13
CA TYR A 90 -13.40 -6.60 0.39
C TYR A 90 -12.73 -5.29 -0.03
N GLY A 91 -12.02 -4.60 0.86
CA GLY A 91 -11.28 -3.38 0.55
C GLY A 91 -10.17 -3.62 -0.48
N LEU A 92 -9.47 -4.75 -0.37
CA LEU A 92 -8.49 -5.20 -1.35
C LEU A 92 -9.16 -5.44 -2.70
N HIS A 93 -10.28 -6.16 -2.72
CA HIS A 93 -11.02 -6.43 -3.94
C HIS A 93 -11.54 -5.14 -4.56
N GLU A 94 -12.19 -4.25 -3.82
CA GLU A 94 -12.73 -3.01 -4.40
C GLU A 94 -11.61 -2.13 -5.01
N LYS A 95 -10.51 -1.92 -4.29
CA LYS A 95 -9.39 -1.10 -4.75
C LYS A 95 -8.64 -1.74 -5.90
N TYR A 96 -8.26 -3.02 -5.77
CA TYR A 96 -7.40 -3.70 -6.74
C TYR A 96 -8.16 -4.36 -7.89
N TRP A 97 -9.44 -4.72 -7.75
CA TRP A 97 -10.24 -5.26 -8.86
C TRP A 97 -10.55 -4.19 -9.89
N ARG A 98 -10.84 -2.95 -9.45
CA ARG A 98 -10.93 -1.81 -10.38
C ARG A 98 -9.59 -1.54 -11.09
N LEU A 99 -8.47 -1.78 -10.39
CA LEU A 99 -7.13 -1.70 -10.97
C LEU A 99 -6.80 -2.90 -11.86
N HIS A 100 -7.39 -4.09 -11.67
CA HIS A 100 -7.22 -5.24 -12.58
C HIS A 100 -7.83 -4.99 -13.96
N GLY A 101 -8.96 -4.28 -14.04
CA GLY A 101 -9.52 -3.82 -15.33
C GLY A 101 -8.69 -2.71 -15.99
N LYS A 102 -7.88 -2.01 -15.20
CA LYS A 102 -6.92 -0.97 -15.63
C LYS A 102 -5.47 -1.44 -15.44
N GLN A 103 -5.24 -2.76 -15.44
CA GLN A 103 -3.90 -3.30 -15.28
C GLN A 103 -3.18 -2.95 -16.56
N VAL A 104 -2.50 -1.80 -16.53
CA VAL A 104 -1.38 -1.53 -17.41
C VAL A 104 -0.48 -2.71 -17.13
N TYR A 105 -0.52 -3.72 -18.02
CA TYR A 105 0.54 -4.71 -18.08
C TYR A 105 1.84 -3.91 -17.93
N PRO A 106 2.80 -4.34 -17.11
CA PRO A 106 4.14 -3.79 -17.19
C PRO A 106 4.64 -4.18 -18.58
N ASP A 107 4.20 -3.41 -19.57
CA ASP A 107 4.71 -3.40 -20.89
C ASP A 107 6.14 -2.94 -20.68
N ILE A 108 7.07 -3.78 -21.09
CA ILE A 108 8.52 -3.62 -20.85
C ILE A 108 8.99 -2.27 -21.41
N GLU A 109 8.17 -1.71 -22.31
CA GLU A 109 8.28 -0.37 -22.85
C GLU A 109 8.06 0.75 -21.84
N TYR A 110 7.26 0.66 -20.77
CA TYR A 110 6.96 1.80 -19.86
C TYR A 110 7.50 1.55 -18.44
N SER A 111 8.65 2.14 -18.11
CA SER A 111 9.31 1.89 -16.83
C SER A 111 9.72 3.13 -16.02
N LEU A 112 9.77 4.31 -16.65
CA LEU A 112 10.29 5.54 -16.03
C LEU A 112 9.15 6.34 -15.39
N MET A 113 9.21 6.53 -14.08
CA MET A 113 8.18 7.23 -13.31
C MET A 113 8.49 8.72 -13.24
N VAL A 114 7.48 9.54 -13.54
CA VAL A 114 7.54 10.99 -13.38
C VAL A 114 6.31 11.52 -12.66
N ILE A 115 6.46 12.70 -12.06
CA ILE A 115 5.39 13.44 -11.42
C ILE A 115 5.30 14.84 -12.03
N SER A 116 4.07 15.30 -12.25
CA SER A 116 3.81 16.66 -12.72
C SER A 116 3.95 17.64 -11.56
N GLU A 117 4.82 18.64 -11.68
CA GLU A 117 4.96 19.73 -10.68
C GLU A 117 3.89 20.81 -10.87
N GLU A 118 3.28 20.91 -12.05
CA GLU A 118 2.28 21.92 -12.39
C GLU A 118 1.09 21.27 -13.08
N PRO A 119 -0.15 21.71 -12.82
CA PRO A 119 -1.31 21.16 -13.51
C PRO A 119 -1.27 21.48 -15.01
N LEU A 120 -1.50 20.48 -15.84
CA LEU A 120 -1.55 20.58 -17.30
C LEU A 120 -2.96 20.24 -17.79
N PRO A 121 -3.95 21.16 -17.63
CA PRO A 121 -5.35 20.89 -17.92
C PRO A 121 -5.59 20.58 -19.41
N THR A 122 -4.76 21.11 -20.31
CA THR A 122 -4.83 20.82 -21.75
C THR A 122 -4.52 19.36 -22.09
N LEU A 123 -3.85 18.64 -21.18
CA LEU A 123 -3.50 17.23 -21.31
C LEU A 123 -4.34 16.35 -20.36
N GLY A 124 -5.25 16.95 -19.58
CA GLY A 124 -6.02 16.24 -18.56
C GLY A 124 -5.18 15.77 -17.37
N ILE A 125 -4.03 16.42 -17.12
CA ILE A 125 -3.10 16.04 -16.06
C ILE A 125 -3.24 17.02 -14.88
N ALA A 126 -3.45 16.48 -13.69
CA ALA A 126 -3.53 17.25 -12.45
C ALA A 126 -2.13 17.53 -11.85
N GLU A 127 -2.06 18.50 -10.94
CA GLU A 127 -0.87 18.74 -10.13
C GLU A 127 -0.55 17.49 -9.30
N ALA A 128 0.74 17.16 -9.18
CA ALA A 128 1.23 15.97 -8.49
C ALA A 128 0.74 14.63 -9.08
N GLU A 129 0.19 14.62 -10.31
CA GLU A 129 -0.17 13.38 -10.99
C GLU A 129 1.09 12.63 -11.44
N ARG A 130 1.09 11.32 -11.17
CA ARG A 130 2.18 10.41 -11.51
C ARG A 130 1.90 9.76 -12.86
N CYS A 131 2.90 9.75 -13.73
CA CYS A 131 2.86 9.17 -15.06
C CYS A 131 4.07 8.26 -15.30
N VAL A 132 3.87 7.17 -16.04
CA VAL A 132 4.94 6.26 -16.47
C VAL A 132 5.25 6.51 -17.94
N ILE A 133 6.52 6.62 -18.29
CA ILE A 133 6.99 6.99 -19.61
C ILE A 133 7.71 5.83 -20.28
N ASN A 134 7.60 5.76 -21.60
CA ASN A 134 8.29 4.76 -22.41
C ASN A 134 9.82 4.86 -22.24
N ASN A 135 10.51 3.73 -22.11
CA ASN A 135 11.95 3.54 -21.93
C ASN A 135 12.73 3.65 -23.26
N ASP A 136 12.08 3.43 -24.41
CA ASP A 136 12.67 3.65 -25.73
C ASP A 136 12.67 5.13 -26.11
N LEU A 137 13.30 5.95 -25.26
CA LEU A 137 13.61 7.33 -25.64
C LEU A 137 14.72 7.30 -26.69
N ARG A 138 14.33 7.35 -27.97
CA ARG A 138 15.25 7.50 -29.11
C ARG A 138 15.82 8.92 -29.14
N CYS A 139 16.64 9.25 -28.16
CA CYS A 139 17.18 10.59 -27.94
C CYS A 139 18.00 11.14 -29.11
N GLY A 140 18.58 10.26 -29.94
CA GLY A 140 19.24 10.64 -31.18
C GLY A 140 18.29 11.21 -32.26
N GLU A 141 16.99 10.93 -32.17
CA GLU A 141 15.97 11.38 -33.12
C GLU A 141 15.27 12.67 -32.68
N ASN A 142 15.68 13.24 -31.55
CA ASN A 142 15.18 14.50 -31.01
C ASN A 142 13.63 14.54 -30.90
N PRO A 143 13.00 13.60 -30.17
CA PRO A 143 11.55 13.43 -30.18
C PRO A 143 10.82 14.69 -29.70
N GLN A 144 9.76 15.07 -30.42
CA GLN A 144 8.92 16.23 -30.09
C GLN A 144 7.82 15.90 -29.08
N ALA A 145 7.52 14.60 -28.90
CA ALA A 145 6.60 14.11 -27.89
C ALA A 145 7.00 12.70 -27.46
N ILE A 146 6.66 12.33 -26.22
CA ILE A 146 6.86 10.97 -25.70
C ILE A 146 5.52 10.44 -25.21
N SER A 147 5.26 9.17 -25.45
CA SER A 147 4.10 8.47 -24.90
C SER A 147 4.26 8.25 -23.40
N ALA A 148 3.24 8.63 -22.64
CA ALA A 148 3.15 8.42 -21.21
C ALA A 148 1.80 7.82 -20.82
N VAL A 149 1.79 7.09 -19.72
CA VAL A 149 0.59 6.53 -19.10
C VAL A 149 0.40 7.18 -17.75
N CYS A 150 -0.59 8.06 -17.66
CA CYS A 150 -0.98 8.78 -16.44
C CYS A 150 -2.24 8.14 -15.83
N GLN A 151 -2.69 8.61 -14.65
CA GLN A 151 -3.93 8.11 -14.03
C GLN A 151 -5.16 8.37 -14.92
N SER A 152 -5.11 9.49 -15.64
CA SER A 152 -6.05 9.91 -16.68
C SER A 152 -6.05 9.02 -17.94
N GLY A 153 -4.97 8.27 -18.22
CA GLY A 153 -4.86 7.35 -19.35
C GLY A 153 -3.58 7.54 -20.18
N PHE A 154 -3.59 7.07 -21.43
CA PHE A 154 -2.48 7.27 -22.37
C PHE A 154 -2.47 8.73 -22.85
N VAL A 155 -1.36 9.41 -22.65
CA VAL A 155 -1.16 10.81 -23.01
C VAL A 155 0.15 10.94 -23.77
N SER A 156 0.14 11.70 -24.87
CA SER A 156 1.37 12.09 -25.57
C SER A 156 1.88 13.39 -24.94
N LEU A 157 3.03 13.33 -24.26
CA LEU A 157 3.66 14.45 -23.57
C LEU A 157 4.54 15.26 -24.56
N PRO A 158 4.11 16.46 -24.98
CA PRO A 158 4.88 17.29 -25.89
C PRO A 158 6.10 17.87 -25.17
N ARG A 159 7.20 18.05 -25.90
CA ARG A 159 8.48 18.53 -25.35
C ARG A 159 8.41 19.83 -24.58
N ARG A 160 7.51 20.74 -25.00
CA ARG A 160 7.27 22.03 -24.34
C ARG A 160 6.89 21.90 -22.85
N HIS A 161 6.38 20.74 -22.43
CA HIS A 161 5.93 20.50 -21.06
C HIS A 161 6.87 19.59 -20.25
N TRP A 162 7.97 19.11 -20.84
CA TRP A 162 8.87 18.17 -20.15
C TRP A 162 9.53 18.79 -18.90
N SER A 163 9.75 20.09 -18.88
CA SER A 163 10.26 20.80 -17.69
C SER A 163 9.31 20.74 -16.51
N SER A 164 8.00 20.60 -16.74
CA SER A 164 6.98 20.48 -15.69
C SER A 164 6.89 19.07 -15.11
N PHE A 165 7.69 18.11 -15.61
CA PHE A 165 7.73 16.73 -15.11
C PHE A 165 9.07 16.44 -14.44
N LYS A 166 8.98 16.03 -13.17
CA LYS A 166 10.11 15.59 -12.37
C LYS A 166 10.14 14.06 -12.32
N ARG A 167 11.29 13.45 -12.56
CA ARG A 167 11.50 12.01 -12.45
C ARG A 167 11.58 11.58 -10.98
N LEU A 168 10.96 10.45 -10.68
CA LEU A 168 10.97 9.77 -9.39
C LEU A 168 11.70 8.43 -9.52
N PRO A 169 13.04 8.43 -9.57
CA PRO A 169 13.79 7.23 -9.92
C PRO A 169 13.70 6.10 -8.89
N ASN A 170 13.37 6.42 -7.63
CA ASN A 170 13.11 5.40 -6.60
C ASN A 170 11.76 4.68 -6.79
N GLU A 171 10.93 5.19 -7.71
CA GLU A 171 9.61 4.66 -8.05
C GLU A 171 9.55 4.13 -9.48
N ASP A 172 10.70 4.08 -10.18
CA ASP A 172 10.78 3.47 -11.51
C ASP A 172 10.45 1.98 -11.41
N LEU A 173 9.64 1.48 -12.35
CA LEU A 173 9.22 0.07 -12.37
C LEU A 173 10.39 -0.85 -12.79
N GLN A 174 11.33 -0.34 -13.59
CA GLN A 174 12.59 -1.00 -13.98
C GLN A 174 13.66 0.06 -14.34
N GLY A 175 14.85 -0.07 -13.75
CA GLY A 175 16.02 0.76 -14.06
C GLY A 175 16.96 0.87 -12.84
N PRO A 176 18.26 1.13 -13.04
CA PRO A 176 19.16 1.42 -11.92
C PRO A 176 18.74 2.73 -11.26
N ALA A 177 18.34 2.69 -9.99
CA ALA A 177 18.18 3.88 -9.19
C ALA A 177 19.53 4.63 -9.16
N PRO A 178 19.57 5.94 -9.46
CA PRO A 178 20.80 6.70 -9.38
C PRO A 178 21.30 6.71 -7.93
N ALA A 179 22.60 6.51 -7.74
CA ALA A 179 23.24 6.35 -6.44
C ALA A 179 23.11 7.57 -5.49
N ASN A 180 22.55 8.69 -5.95
CA ASN A 180 22.33 9.91 -5.16
C ASN A 180 20.86 10.35 -5.22
N GLY A 181 20.14 10.16 -4.11
CA GLY A 181 18.71 10.47 -3.97
C GLY A 181 18.35 11.96 -3.91
N ASP A 182 19.33 12.86 -3.83
CA ASP A 182 19.10 14.29 -3.60
C ASP A 182 19.06 15.15 -4.87
N ARG A 183 19.40 14.60 -6.05
CA ARG A 183 19.28 15.35 -7.30
C ARG A 183 17.84 15.32 -7.82
N LYS A 184 17.28 16.50 -8.07
CA LYS A 184 16.08 16.64 -8.88
C LYS A 184 16.46 16.31 -10.32
N TYR A 185 15.79 15.32 -10.90
CA TYR A 185 15.98 14.91 -12.28
C TYR A 185 14.73 15.31 -13.05
N TYR A 186 14.87 16.12 -14.09
CA TYR A 186 13.75 16.52 -14.93
C TYR A 186 13.65 15.64 -16.17
N LEU A 187 12.45 15.56 -16.75
CA LEU A 187 12.23 14.78 -17.97
C LEU A 187 13.13 15.26 -19.13
N ASN A 188 13.46 16.54 -19.15
CA ASN A 188 14.37 17.14 -20.13
C ASN A 188 15.80 16.57 -20.09
N ASP A 189 16.21 15.99 -18.95
CA ASP A 189 17.56 15.49 -18.72
C ASP A 189 17.72 13.99 -19.07
N LEU A 190 16.63 13.28 -19.35
CA LEU A 190 16.64 11.83 -19.63
C LEU A 190 17.61 11.47 -20.76
N CYS A 191 17.66 12.28 -21.82
CA CYS A 191 18.54 12.04 -22.96
C CYS A 191 20.02 12.24 -22.68
N GLN A 192 20.38 13.08 -21.70
CA GLN A 192 21.77 13.20 -21.26
C GLN A 192 22.19 12.01 -20.40
N GLN A 193 21.25 11.43 -19.64
CA GLN A 193 21.53 10.32 -18.73
C GLN A 193 21.77 8.99 -19.46
N GLN A 194 21.04 8.73 -20.55
CA GLN A 194 21.20 7.50 -21.34
C GLN A 194 22.57 7.42 -22.04
N ALA A 195 23.20 8.57 -22.34
CA ALA A 195 24.56 8.62 -22.85
C ALA A 195 25.61 8.21 -21.79
N THR A 196 25.35 8.49 -20.51
CA THR A 196 26.24 8.12 -19.40
C THR A 196 26.10 6.67 -18.93
N SER A 197 24.95 6.00 -19.13
CA SER A 197 24.78 4.59 -18.74
C SER A 197 25.41 3.59 -19.73
N VAL A 198 25.66 4.01 -20.97
CA VAL A 198 26.29 3.16 -22.01
C VAL A 198 27.83 3.22 -21.96
N SER A 199 28.40 4.11 -21.15
CA SER A 199 29.85 4.35 -21.07
C SER A 199 30.56 3.71 -19.87
N GLN A 200 29.89 2.84 -19.10
CA GLN A 200 30.58 1.98 -18.13
C GLN A 200 30.85 0.59 -18.76
N PRO A 201 32.13 0.20 -18.95
CA PRO A 201 32.52 -1.11 -19.49
C PRO A 201 32.27 -2.25 -18.51
#